data_AF-X1AWC2-F1
#
_entry.id   AF-X1AWC2-F1
#
_cell.length_a   1.000
_cell.length_b   1.000
_cell.length_c   1.000
_cell.angle_alpha   90.00
_cell.angle_beta   90.00
_cell.angle_gamma   90.00
#
_symmetry.space_group_name_H-M   'P 1'
#
loop_
_entity.id
_entity.type
_entity.pdbx_description
1 polymer ?
#
loop_
_entity_poly.entity_id
_entity_poly.type
_entity_poly.pdbx_seq_one_letter_code
_entity_poly.pdbx_strand_id
1 'polypeptide(L)' 'MSLVKKIIDSYNGEIWMENRVKGDYTKGNNCIILLPEVVNNG' A
#
# COMPACT_ATOMS: atom_id res chain seq x y z
N MET A 1 0.03 0.41 -11.54
CA MET A 1 0.54 1.47 -10.66
C MET A 1 2.07 1.58 -10.81
N SER A 2 2.59 2.57 -11.55
CA SER A 2 4.04 2.68 -11.79
C SER A 2 4.73 3.80 -11.00
N LEU A 3 4.14 5.00 -10.90
CA LEU A 3 4.76 6.12 -10.18
C LEU A 3 4.65 5.97 -8.65
N VAL A 4 3.44 5.71 -8.14
CA VAL A 4 3.22 5.54 -6.70
C VAL A 4 4.06 4.37 -6.16
N LYS A 5 4.15 3.25 -6.89
CA LYS A 5 4.99 2.11 -6.51
C LYS A 5 6.46 2.53 -6.33
N LYS A 6 7.02 3.28 -7.28
CA LYS A 6 8.39 3.82 -7.17
C LYS A 6 8.58 4.75 -5.96
N ILE A 7 7.59 5.58 -5.65
CA ILE A 7 7.62 6.46 -4.47
C ILE A 7 7.62 5.60 -3.20
N ILE A 8 6.67 4.68 -3.05
CA ILE A 8 6.58 3.81 -1.87
C ILE A 8 7.86 2.98 -1.69
N ASP A 9 8.40 2.43 -2.77
CA ASP A 9 9.66 1.68 -2.75
C ASP A 9 10.84 2.55 -2.31
N SER A 10 10.88 3.84 -2.68
CA SER A 10 11.93 4.76 -2.24
C SER A 10 11.90 5.09 -0.75
N TYR A 11 10.77 4.84 -0.07
CA TYR A 11 10.62 4.95 1.39
C TYR A 11 10.75 3.60 2.11
N ASN A 12 11.21 2.54 1.42
CA ASN A 12 11.23 1.17 1.93
C ASN A 12 9.84 0.70 2.42
N GLY A 13 8.78 1.21 1.80
CA GLY A 13 7.41 0.81 2.10
C GLY A 13 6.92 -0.34 1.22
N GLU A 14 5.70 -0.80 1.50
CA GLU A 14 5.01 -1.83 0.73
C GLU A 14 3.68 -1.31 0.21
N ILE A 15 3.22 -1.86 -0.92
CA ILE A 15 1.94 -1.50 -1.54
C ILE A 15 1.34 -2.71 -2.25
N TRP A 16 0.07 -2.99 -1.98
CA TRP A 16 -0.69 -4.06 -2.63
C TRP A 16 -2.18 -3.70 -2.75
N MET A 17 -2.92 -4.50 -3.52
CA MET A 17 -4.35 -4.32 -3.73
C MET A 17 -5.11 -5.44 -3.01
N GLU A 18 -6.19 -5.07 -2.32
CA GLU A 18 -7.14 -6.02 -1.74
C GLU A 18 -8.52 -5.78 -2.33
N ASN A 19 -9.25 -6.86 -2.60
CA ASN A 19 -10.64 -6.73 -3.02
C ASN A 19 -11.44 -6.11 -1.88
N ARG A 20 -12.26 -5.10 -2.18
CA ARG A 20 -13.14 -4.48 -1.18
C ARG A 20 -14.15 -5.48 -0.62
N VAL A 21 -14.63 -6.38 -1.47
CA VAL A 21 -15.50 -7.50 -1.10
C VAL A 21 -14.82 -8.79 -1.57
N LYS A 22 -14.54 -9.70 -0.62
CA LYS A 22 -13.85 -10.95 -0.91
C LYS A 22 -14.61 -11.74 -1.99
N GLY A 23 -13.90 -12.10 -3.06
CA GLY A 23 -14.48 -12.85 -4.19
C GLY A 23 -15.27 -12.02 -5.21
N ASP A 24 -15.52 -10.72 -4.97
CA ASP A 24 -16.23 -9.86 -5.91
C ASP A 24 -15.33 -8.71 -6.39
N TYR A 25 -14.69 -8.93 -7.54
CA TYR A 25 -13.78 -7.98 -8.18
C TYR A 25 -14.50 -6.78 -8.82
N THR A 26 -15.83 -6.78 -8.88
CA THR A 26 -16.62 -5.70 -9.50
C THR A 26 -16.90 -4.53 -8.56
N LYS A 27 -16.80 -4.75 -7.24
CA LYS A 27 -17.07 -3.74 -6.21
C LYS A 27 -15.88 -2.85 -5.88
N GLY A 28 -14.84 -2.91 -6.70
CA GLY A 28 -13.60 -2.16 -6.54
C GLY A 28 -12.63 -2.79 -5.56
N ASN A 29 -11.44 -2.22 -5.51
CA ASN A 29 -10.33 -2.69 -4.69
C ASN A 29 -9.82 -1.55 -3.80
N ASN A 30 -9.31 -1.90 -2.63
CA ASN A 30 -8.57 -1.00 -1.77
C ASN A 30 -7.08 -1.10 -2.10
N CYS A 31 -6.40 0.03 -2.12
CA CYS A 31 -4.94 0.09 -2.17
C CYS A 31 -4.43 0.20 -0.73
N ILE A 32 -3.65 -0.78 -0.29
CA ILE A 32 -3.05 -0.80 1.03
C ILE A 32 -1.59 -0.38 0.90
N ILE A 33 -1.16 0.55 1.74
CA ILE A 33 0.21 1.08 1.76
C ILE A 33 0.74 0.93 3.19
N LEU A 34 1.91 0.33 3.32
CA LEU A 34 2.65 0.20 4.56
C LEU A 34 3.92 1.05 4.47
N LEU A 35 4.17 1.91 5.45
CA LEU A 35 5.36 2.74 5.54
C LEU A 35 6.09 2.46 6.86
N PRO A 36 7.43 2.45 6.87
CA PRO A 36 8.19 2.36 8.10
C PRO A 36 7.90 3.55 9.02
N GLU A 37 7.66 3.28 10.30
CA GLU A 37 7.55 4.31 11.32
C GLU A 37 8.94 4.82 11.73
N VAL A 38 9.07 6.12 11.97
CA VAL A 38 10.29 6.69 12.56
C VAL A 38 10.24 6.47 14.07
N VAL A 39 11.12 5.62 14.58
CA VAL A 39 11.29 5.42 16.02
C VAL A 39 12.16 6.55 16.58
N ASN A 40 11.53 7.54 17.24
CA ASN A 40 12.25 8.53 18.03
C ASN A 40 12.50 7.96 19.43
N ASN A 41 13.70 7.45 19.67
CA ASN A 41 14.17 7.11 21.01
C ASN A 41 14.64 8.42 21.66
N GLY A 42 13.79 9.01 22.51
CA GLY A 42 14.07 10.25 23.24
C GLY A 42 15.27 10.14 24.19
#